data_AF-A0A9D6ALK7-F1
#
_entry.id   AF-A0A9D6ALK7-F1
#
_cell.length_a   1.000
_cell.length_b   1.000
_cell.length_c   1.000
_cell.angle_alpha   90.00
_cell.angle_beta   90.00
_cell.angle_gamma   90.00
#
_symmetry.space_group_name_H-M   'P 1'
#
loop_
_entity.id
_entity.type
_entity.pdbx_description
1 polymer ?
#
loop_
_entity_poly.entity_id
_entity_poly.type
_entity_poly.pdbx_seq_one_letter_code
_entity_poly.pdbx_strand_id
1 'polypeptide(L)'
;MSQRTAAWQAFARCAVPQLGLGSFARLVVLLQQYGPDEDAELALLLWQGEITQQTSAIKAVQRLRSIVAFLQSQGITDTASWLQWRDSADAQAVVHGAPHQAPETINALLWHLDSGRCDVPWVLMFARRVLDQAPAHGHVMLAMQEMAEAMNLSAKALARRIAWHERLFQALGDVPDLRLAWWRCMKRTLQSQLTNATSAKLQVQGVKEPLPLSLAVHLRQGQPMLTIQLPRAFGAAPAWPNLTMVQLRQEGWGSGLGLHLLLQGEGVLPAQLQLDIAKRWKATQLQPPVFERISATKWEISCCWCDGLWKPSCMNLADVNDWATDTALQVMEYVQLLKGMLNAHTLGTAT
;
A
#
# COMPACT_ATOMS: atom_id res chain seq x y z
N MET A 1 -25.22 3.94 17.52
CA MET A 1 -24.50 2.85 16.82
C MET A 1 -23.88 1.92 17.85
N SER A 2 -23.96 0.59 17.67
CA SER A 2 -23.31 -0.34 18.61
C SER A 2 -21.79 -0.21 18.51
N GLN A 3 -21.07 -0.37 19.63
CA GLN A 3 -19.59 -0.33 19.65
C GLN A 3 -18.95 -1.32 18.65
N ARG A 4 -19.64 -2.44 18.36
CA ARG A 4 -19.20 -3.41 17.34
C ARG A 4 -19.14 -2.79 15.95
N THR A 5 -20.15 -1.99 15.58
CA THR A 5 -20.24 -1.37 14.25
C THR A 5 -19.14 -0.32 14.04
N ALA A 6 -18.79 0.42 15.10
CA ALA A 6 -17.74 1.44 15.04
C ALA A 6 -16.33 0.84 14.84
N ALA A 7 -16.02 -0.27 15.54
CA ALA A 7 -14.72 -0.95 15.41
C ALA A 7 -14.49 -1.47 13.98
N TRP A 8 -15.51 -2.09 13.37
CA TRP A 8 -15.41 -2.60 12.00
C TRP A 8 -15.34 -1.51 10.94
N GLN A 9 -16.03 -0.39 11.16
CA GLN A 9 -15.89 0.78 10.29
C GLN A 9 -14.49 1.39 10.39
N ALA A 10 -13.92 1.49 11.60
CA ALA A 10 -12.54 1.94 11.78
C ALA A 10 -11.53 1.00 11.10
N PHE A 11 -11.72 -0.32 11.26
CA PHE A 11 -10.93 -1.35 10.58
C PHE A 11 -10.91 -1.14 9.06
N ALA A 12 -12.09 -1.04 8.45
CA ALA A 12 -12.24 -0.93 7.01
C ALA A 12 -11.69 0.38 6.44
N ARG A 13 -11.88 1.50 7.17
CA ARG A 13 -11.42 2.82 6.72
C ARG A 13 -9.92 3.01 6.87
N CYS A 14 -9.33 2.48 7.95
CA CYS A 14 -7.98 2.85 8.36
C CYS A 14 -7.01 1.66 8.26
N ALA A 15 -7.30 0.55 8.93
CA ALA A 15 -6.38 -0.58 8.99
C ALA A 15 -6.24 -1.32 7.66
N VAL A 16 -7.33 -1.53 6.91
CA VAL A 16 -7.26 -2.21 5.61
C VAL A 16 -6.29 -1.54 4.64
N PRO A 17 -6.38 -0.21 4.37
CA PRO A 17 -5.42 0.45 3.50
C PRO A 17 -4.03 0.60 4.14
N GLN A 18 -3.92 0.92 5.43
CA GLN A 18 -2.62 1.24 6.05
C GLN A 18 -1.79 0.02 6.47
N LEU A 19 -2.42 -1.12 6.71
CA LEU A 19 -1.73 -2.38 7.04
C LEU A 19 -1.73 -3.33 5.83
N GLY A 20 -2.18 -2.86 4.66
CA GLY A 20 -2.21 -3.63 3.43
C GLY A 20 -3.05 -4.91 3.53
N LEU A 21 -4.08 -4.94 4.39
CA LEU A 21 -4.93 -6.10 4.69
C LEU A 21 -5.97 -6.35 3.59
N GLY A 22 -5.51 -6.41 2.34
CA GLY A 22 -6.35 -6.72 1.17
C GLY A 22 -6.61 -8.22 0.96
N SER A 23 -6.38 -9.05 1.99
CA SER A 23 -6.73 -10.48 1.98
C SER A 23 -6.84 -11.05 3.38
N PHE A 24 -7.64 -12.12 3.53
CA PHE A 24 -7.73 -12.87 4.79
C PHE A 24 -6.38 -13.44 5.23
N ALA A 25 -5.57 -13.93 4.29
CA ALA A 25 -4.24 -14.45 4.59
C ALA A 25 -3.33 -13.40 5.23
N ARG A 26 -3.37 -12.14 4.76
CA ARG A 26 -2.58 -11.05 5.36
C ARG A 26 -3.06 -10.72 6.76
N LEU A 27 -4.37 -10.75 7.00
CA LEU A 27 -4.91 -10.58 8.35
C LEU A 27 -4.46 -11.69 9.30
N VAL A 28 -4.50 -12.95 8.86
CA VAL A 28 -3.99 -14.09 9.65
C VAL A 28 -2.53 -13.88 10.04
N VAL A 29 -1.68 -13.52 9.07
CA VAL A 29 -0.25 -13.27 9.31
C VAL A 29 -0.07 -12.14 10.32
N LEU A 30 -0.78 -11.01 10.17
CA LEU A 30 -0.72 -9.90 11.13
C LEU A 30 -1.10 -10.36 12.54
N LEU A 31 -2.19 -11.12 12.70
CA LEU A 31 -2.62 -11.61 14.02
C LEU A 31 -1.62 -12.60 14.63
N GLN A 32 -0.87 -13.35 13.82
CA GLN A 32 0.17 -14.26 14.30
C GLN A 32 1.46 -13.52 14.70
N GLN A 33 1.74 -12.37 14.07
CA GLN A 33 2.91 -11.55 14.38
C GLN A 33 2.84 -10.83 15.73
N TYR A 34 1.62 -10.62 16.25
CA TYR A 34 1.39 -10.00 17.55
C TYR A 34 0.80 -11.04 18.49
N GLY A 35 1.47 -11.31 19.61
CA GLY A 35 1.00 -12.23 20.64
C GLY A 35 -0.21 -11.68 21.43
N PRO A 36 -0.84 -12.50 22.28
CA PRO A 36 -1.93 -12.04 23.16
C PRO A 36 -1.50 -10.90 24.09
N ASP A 37 -0.23 -10.92 24.53
CA ASP A 37 0.35 -9.89 25.40
C ASP A 37 0.51 -8.53 24.69
N GLU A 38 0.49 -8.53 23.34
CA GLU A 38 0.59 -7.34 22.50
C GLU A 38 -0.79 -6.85 22.01
N ASP A 39 -1.91 -7.36 22.55
CA ASP A 39 -3.26 -7.00 22.09
C ASP A 39 -3.57 -5.49 22.21
N ALA A 40 -2.96 -4.79 23.18
CA ALA A 40 -3.08 -3.34 23.30
C ALA A 40 -2.38 -2.61 22.13
N GLU A 41 -1.23 -3.11 21.70
CA GLU A 41 -0.49 -2.57 20.57
C GLU A 41 -1.21 -2.86 19.25
N LEU A 42 -1.67 -4.10 19.08
CA LEU A 42 -2.47 -4.50 17.92
C LEU A 42 -3.79 -3.72 17.84
N ALA A 43 -4.42 -3.42 18.97
CA ALA A 43 -5.62 -2.58 18.99
C ALA A 43 -5.34 -1.16 18.47
N LEU A 44 -4.21 -0.56 18.83
CA LEU A 44 -3.82 0.75 18.29
C LEU A 44 -3.62 0.69 16.77
N LEU A 45 -3.01 -0.36 16.24
CA LEU A 45 -2.82 -0.55 14.79
C LEU A 45 -4.15 -0.72 14.04
N LEU A 46 -5.02 -1.59 14.55
CA LEU A 46 -6.27 -1.96 13.88
C LEU A 46 -7.32 -0.85 13.94
N TRP A 47 -7.33 -0.08 15.04
CA TRP A 47 -8.39 0.91 15.29
C TRP A 47 -7.88 2.35 15.18
N GLN A 48 -6.56 2.58 15.07
CA GLN A 48 -5.93 3.90 14.87
C GLN A 48 -6.38 4.97 15.89
N GLY A 49 -6.70 4.55 17.12
CA GLY A 49 -7.17 5.44 18.19
C GLY A 49 -8.65 5.87 18.09
N GLU A 50 -9.42 5.36 17.12
CA GLU A 50 -10.86 5.65 16.97
C GLU A 50 -11.69 5.06 18.12
N ILE A 51 -11.19 4.00 18.78
CA ILE A 51 -11.80 3.44 19.99
C ILE A 51 -11.09 4.03 21.21
N THR A 52 -11.74 5.01 21.84
CA THR A 52 -11.17 5.78 22.97
C THR A 52 -11.00 4.96 24.26
N GLN A 53 -11.81 3.92 24.45
CA GLN A 53 -11.71 3.04 25.61
C GLN A 53 -10.79 1.85 25.32
N GLN A 54 -9.62 1.82 25.96
CA GLN A 54 -8.59 0.79 25.77
C GLN A 54 -9.11 -0.63 26.04
N THR A 55 -9.92 -0.82 27.09
CA THR A 55 -10.52 -2.13 27.42
C THR A 55 -11.47 -2.64 26.32
N SER A 56 -12.21 -1.73 25.69
CA SER A 56 -13.10 -2.05 24.56
C SER A 56 -12.30 -2.37 23.30
N ALA A 57 -11.19 -1.66 23.07
CA ALA A 57 -10.28 -1.87 21.95
C ALA A 57 -9.60 -3.26 22.00
N ILE A 58 -9.11 -3.67 23.18
CA ILE A 58 -8.51 -5.00 23.41
C ILE A 58 -9.56 -6.09 23.23
N LYS A 59 -10.77 -5.94 23.79
CA LYS A 59 -11.86 -6.91 23.60
C LYS A 59 -12.25 -7.07 22.13
N ALA A 60 -12.15 -6.02 21.31
CA ALA A 60 -12.39 -6.11 19.87
C ALA A 60 -11.30 -6.95 19.17
N VAL A 61 -10.03 -6.82 19.57
CA VAL A 61 -8.92 -7.64 19.05
C VAL A 61 -9.13 -9.12 19.40
N GLN A 62 -9.44 -9.42 20.67
CA GLN A 62 -9.70 -10.78 21.12
C GLN A 62 -10.83 -11.44 20.33
N ARG A 63 -11.91 -10.70 20.09
CA ARG A 63 -13.02 -11.15 19.24
C ARG A 63 -12.58 -11.39 17.79
N LEU A 64 -11.78 -10.49 17.22
CA LEU A 64 -11.24 -10.66 15.87
C LEU A 64 -10.39 -11.94 15.78
N ARG A 65 -9.55 -12.23 16.77
CA ARG A 65 -8.79 -13.48 16.86
C ARG A 65 -9.70 -14.71 16.91
N SER A 66 -10.74 -14.69 17.74
CA SER A 66 -11.71 -15.79 17.81
C SER A 66 -12.45 -16.01 16.48
N ILE A 67 -12.81 -14.92 15.78
CA ILE A 67 -13.46 -14.99 14.47
C ILE A 67 -12.50 -15.58 13.44
N VAL A 68 -11.24 -15.11 13.39
CA VAL A 68 -10.26 -15.62 12.43
C VAL A 68 -9.95 -17.10 12.69
N ALA A 69 -9.76 -17.51 13.94
CA ALA A 69 -9.54 -18.91 14.30
C ALA A 69 -10.74 -19.80 13.91
N PHE A 70 -11.96 -19.30 14.14
CA PHE A 70 -13.19 -19.98 13.69
C PHE A 70 -13.20 -20.17 12.18
N LEU A 71 -12.98 -19.11 11.40
CA LEU A 71 -12.94 -19.18 9.93
C LEU A 71 -11.88 -20.15 9.41
N GLN A 72 -10.68 -20.13 10.00
CA GLN A 72 -9.61 -21.07 9.67
C GLN A 72 -10.00 -22.53 9.95
N SER A 73 -10.65 -22.81 11.09
CA SER A 73 -11.12 -24.16 11.43
C SER A 73 -12.13 -24.72 10.44
N GLN A 74 -12.86 -23.84 9.75
CA GLN A 74 -13.87 -24.20 8.75
C GLN A 74 -13.33 -24.16 7.30
N GLY A 75 -12.04 -23.87 7.12
CA GLY A 75 -11.42 -23.75 5.79
C GLY A 75 -11.85 -22.52 5.00
N ILE A 76 -12.41 -21.50 5.65
CA ILE A 76 -12.95 -20.30 5.02
C ILE A 76 -11.83 -19.27 4.83
N THR A 77 -11.65 -18.79 3.60
CA THR A 77 -10.51 -17.93 3.23
C THR A 77 -10.89 -16.63 2.52
N ASP A 78 -12.14 -16.49 2.08
CA ASP A 78 -12.67 -15.33 1.37
C ASP A 78 -14.21 -15.25 1.50
N THR A 79 -14.81 -14.22 0.91
CA THR A 79 -16.27 -14.03 0.97
C THR A 79 -17.02 -15.16 0.26
N ALA A 80 -16.48 -15.69 -0.84
CA ALA A 80 -17.11 -16.75 -1.61
C ALA A 80 -17.21 -18.06 -0.82
N SER A 81 -16.09 -18.50 -0.21
CA SER A 81 -16.03 -19.69 0.64
C SER A 81 -16.91 -19.56 1.88
N TRP A 82 -17.05 -18.36 2.46
CA TRP A 82 -18.00 -18.11 3.55
C TRP A 82 -19.45 -18.33 3.14
N LEU A 83 -19.86 -17.77 2.00
CA LEU A 83 -21.24 -17.92 1.51
C LEU A 83 -21.56 -19.39 1.19
N GLN A 84 -20.63 -20.11 0.56
CA GLN A 84 -20.78 -21.53 0.27
C GLN A 84 -20.87 -22.37 1.54
N TRP A 85 -20.01 -22.12 2.53
CA TRP A 85 -20.05 -22.84 3.80
C TRP A 85 -21.34 -22.56 4.55
N ARG A 86 -21.79 -21.30 4.65
CA ARG A 86 -23.00 -20.90 5.37
C ARG A 86 -24.26 -21.62 4.88
N ASP A 87 -24.33 -21.87 3.57
CA ASP A 87 -25.48 -22.51 2.95
C ASP A 87 -25.45 -24.06 3.10
N SER A 88 -24.41 -24.62 3.75
CA SER A 88 -24.32 -26.05 4.09
C SER A 88 -25.13 -26.42 5.35
N ALA A 89 -25.53 -27.70 5.44
CA ALA A 89 -26.27 -28.22 6.59
C ALA A 89 -25.47 -28.15 7.90
N ASP A 90 -24.15 -28.39 7.83
CA ASP A 90 -23.24 -28.34 8.98
C ASP A 90 -23.11 -26.92 9.54
N ALA A 91 -23.12 -25.91 8.67
CA ALA A 91 -23.06 -24.51 9.08
C ALA A 91 -24.31 -24.05 9.82
N GLN A 92 -25.49 -24.52 9.44
CA GLN A 92 -26.74 -24.17 10.13
C GLN A 92 -26.70 -24.66 11.59
N ALA A 93 -26.17 -25.87 11.85
CA ALA A 93 -26.01 -26.38 13.21
C ALA A 93 -25.03 -25.54 14.07
N VAL A 94 -23.92 -25.10 13.46
CA VAL A 94 -22.90 -24.28 14.14
C VAL A 94 -23.38 -22.86 14.40
N VAL A 95 -24.07 -22.24 13.43
CA VAL A 95 -24.60 -20.86 13.53
C VAL A 95 -25.76 -20.78 14.54
N HIS A 96 -26.60 -21.80 14.62
CA HIS A 96 -27.67 -21.87 15.62
C HIS A 96 -27.17 -22.20 17.04
N GLY A 97 -26.01 -22.85 17.17
CA GLY A 97 -25.41 -23.22 18.46
C GLY A 97 -24.48 -22.18 19.10
N ALA A 98 -23.99 -21.19 18.34
CA ALA A 98 -22.98 -20.23 18.81
C ALA A 98 -23.51 -18.78 18.85
N PRO A 99 -24.04 -18.29 19.99
CA PRO A 99 -24.62 -16.94 20.11
C PRO A 99 -23.60 -15.79 20.10
N HIS A 100 -22.35 -16.03 19.69
CA HIS A 100 -21.24 -15.09 19.90
C HIS A 100 -20.60 -14.51 18.64
N GLN A 101 -20.98 -14.99 17.44
CA GLN A 101 -20.47 -14.43 16.19
C GLN A 101 -21.64 -14.03 15.28
N ALA A 102 -21.90 -12.72 15.18
CA ALA A 102 -22.96 -12.21 14.31
C ALA A 102 -22.56 -12.48 12.84
N PRO A 103 -23.33 -13.26 12.06
CA PRO A 103 -23.00 -13.58 10.67
C PRO A 103 -22.74 -12.34 9.81
N GLU A 104 -23.38 -11.20 10.12
CA GLU A 104 -23.12 -9.94 9.40
C GLU A 104 -21.71 -9.41 9.64
N THR A 105 -21.13 -9.66 10.82
CA THR A 105 -19.75 -9.23 11.16
C THR A 105 -18.72 -10.00 10.34
N ILE A 106 -18.90 -11.32 10.21
CA ILE A 106 -18.02 -12.17 9.41
C ILE A 106 -18.11 -11.76 7.94
N ASN A 107 -19.33 -11.58 7.43
CA ASN A 107 -19.54 -11.17 6.05
C ASN A 107 -18.92 -9.80 5.77
N ALA A 108 -19.13 -8.80 6.65
CA ALA A 108 -18.52 -7.48 6.51
C ALA A 108 -16.98 -7.53 6.56
N LEU A 109 -16.40 -8.32 7.48
CA LEU A 109 -14.96 -8.51 7.59
C LEU A 109 -14.40 -9.09 6.29
N LEU A 110 -14.93 -10.22 5.84
CA LEU A 110 -14.45 -10.89 4.62
C LEU A 110 -14.68 -10.03 3.38
N TRP A 111 -15.80 -9.30 3.30
CA TRP A 111 -16.06 -8.36 2.22
C TRP A 111 -15.00 -7.26 2.12
N HIS A 112 -14.61 -6.68 3.26
CA HIS A 112 -13.54 -5.66 3.27
C HIS A 112 -12.18 -6.24 2.90
N LEU A 113 -11.89 -7.48 3.32
CA LEU A 113 -10.65 -8.17 3.01
C LEU A 113 -10.59 -8.74 1.59
N ASP A 114 -11.72 -9.10 1.00
CA ASP A 114 -11.83 -9.60 -0.38
C ASP A 114 -12.14 -8.47 -1.39
N SER A 115 -12.11 -7.22 -0.92
CA SER A 115 -12.11 -6.06 -1.80
C SER A 115 -10.77 -6.00 -2.55
N GLY A 116 -10.68 -6.80 -3.62
CA GLY A 116 -9.62 -6.84 -4.61
C GLY A 116 -9.49 -5.53 -5.39
N ARG A 117 -9.30 -4.42 -4.69
CA ARG A 117 -9.13 -3.07 -5.23
C ARG A 117 -7.85 -2.90 -6.04
N CYS A 118 -6.97 -3.90 -6.10
CA CYS A 118 -5.75 -3.80 -6.91
C CYS A 118 -6.02 -3.69 -8.42
N ASP A 119 -7.15 -4.23 -8.92
CA ASP A 119 -7.39 -4.33 -10.37
C ASP A 119 -8.53 -3.44 -10.89
N VAL A 120 -9.39 -2.89 -10.00
CA VAL A 120 -10.50 -2.00 -10.38
C VAL A 120 -10.04 -0.75 -11.14
N PRO A 121 -8.95 -0.06 -10.75
CA PRO A 121 -8.44 1.06 -11.54
C PRO A 121 -8.05 0.67 -12.96
N TRP A 122 -7.49 -0.53 -13.14
CA TRP A 122 -7.08 -1.06 -14.45
C TRP A 122 -8.28 -1.41 -15.33
N VAL A 123 -9.33 -1.97 -14.73
CA VAL A 123 -10.60 -2.24 -15.41
C VAL A 123 -11.27 -0.94 -15.89
N LEU A 124 -11.23 0.12 -15.08
CA LEU A 124 -11.75 1.43 -15.47
C LEU A 124 -10.91 2.08 -16.59
N MET A 125 -9.58 1.93 -16.56
CA MET A 125 -8.71 2.39 -17.64
C MET A 125 -8.99 1.64 -18.95
N PHE A 126 -9.10 0.32 -18.89
CA PHE A 126 -9.51 -0.50 -20.04
C PHE A 126 -10.84 -0.01 -20.62
N ALA A 127 -11.86 0.15 -19.77
CA ALA A 127 -13.17 0.59 -20.22
C ALA A 127 -13.12 1.99 -20.83
N ARG A 128 -12.34 2.91 -20.26
CA ARG A 128 -12.13 4.25 -20.83
C ARG A 128 -11.44 4.19 -22.19
N ARG A 129 -10.41 3.35 -22.34
CA ARG A 129 -9.66 3.18 -23.60
C ARG A 129 -10.52 2.58 -24.70
N VAL A 130 -11.32 1.57 -24.38
CA VAL A 130 -12.16 0.87 -25.36
C VAL A 130 -13.37 1.70 -25.77
N LEU A 131 -13.94 2.47 -24.84
CA LEU A 131 -15.15 3.25 -25.07
C LEU A 131 -14.90 4.72 -25.45
N ASP A 132 -13.64 5.17 -25.40
CA ASP A 132 -13.21 6.56 -25.62
C ASP A 132 -13.96 7.61 -24.78
N GLN A 133 -14.45 7.19 -23.62
CA GLN A 133 -15.17 8.03 -22.65
C GLN A 133 -14.99 7.48 -21.25
N ALA A 134 -15.26 8.26 -20.20
CA ALA A 134 -15.19 7.77 -18.82
C ALA A 134 -16.55 7.17 -18.40
N PRO A 135 -16.76 5.84 -18.51
CA PRO A 135 -18.02 5.22 -18.14
C PRO A 135 -18.28 5.30 -16.64
N ALA A 136 -19.55 5.29 -16.26
CA ALA A 136 -19.95 5.18 -14.86
C ALA A 136 -19.45 3.85 -14.26
N HIS A 137 -18.85 3.93 -13.07
CA HIS A 137 -18.23 2.80 -12.39
C HIS A 137 -19.15 1.57 -12.29
N GLY A 138 -20.42 1.77 -11.93
CA GLY A 138 -21.40 0.69 -11.80
C GLY A 138 -21.65 -0.07 -13.11
N HIS A 139 -21.70 0.62 -14.25
CA HIS A 139 -21.89 -0.03 -15.56
C HIS A 139 -20.69 -0.86 -15.96
N VAL A 140 -19.46 -0.38 -15.67
CA VAL A 140 -18.24 -1.16 -15.93
C VAL A 140 -18.21 -2.43 -15.10
N MET A 141 -18.62 -2.36 -13.84
CA MET A 141 -18.61 -3.52 -12.95
C MET A 141 -19.64 -4.59 -13.35
N LEU A 142 -20.83 -4.18 -13.81
CA LEU A 142 -21.85 -5.09 -14.34
C LEU A 142 -21.38 -5.76 -15.64
N ALA A 143 -20.88 -4.96 -16.60
CA ALA A 143 -20.32 -5.51 -17.84
C ALA A 143 -19.16 -6.47 -17.58
N MET A 144 -18.33 -6.20 -16.55
CA MET A 144 -17.26 -7.10 -16.14
C MET A 144 -17.74 -8.43 -15.57
N GLN A 145 -18.86 -8.45 -14.85
CA GLN A 145 -19.46 -9.68 -14.36
C GLN A 145 -20.00 -10.51 -15.52
N GLU A 146 -20.75 -9.88 -16.43
CA GLU A 146 -21.31 -10.53 -17.62
C GLU A 146 -20.21 -11.08 -18.54
N MET A 147 -19.15 -10.31 -18.78
CA MET A 147 -17.99 -10.76 -19.56
C MET A 147 -17.26 -11.92 -18.88
N ALA A 148 -17.10 -11.86 -17.56
CA ALA A 148 -16.42 -12.94 -16.82
C ALA A 148 -17.22 -14.24 -16.91
N GLU A 149 -18.54 -14.16 -16.75
CA GLU A 149 -19.46 -15.28 -16.88
C GLU A 149 -19.42 -15.87 -18.29
N ALA A 150 -19.53 -15.05 -19.33
CA ALA A 150 -19.44 -15.48 -20.73
C ALA A 150 -18.10 -16.17 -21.06
N MET A 151 -17.03 -15.82 -20.33
CA MET A 151 -15.69 -16.40 -20.51
C MET A 151 -15.42 -17.60 -19.59
N ASN A 152 -16.39 -18.05 -18.79
CA ASN A 152 -16.20 -19.06 -17.74
C ASN A 152 -15.04 -18.72 -16.78
N LEU A 153 -14.92 -17.43 -16.42
CA LEU A 153 -13.94 -16.91 -15.48
C LEU A 153 -14.65 -16.27 -14.27
N SER A 154 -13.97 -16.19 -13.14
CA SER A 154 -14.40 -15.28 -12.09
C SER A 154 -14.12 -13.82 -12.50
N ALA A 155 -14.95 -12.88 -12.07
CA ALA A 155 -14.74 -11.45 -12.31
C ALA A 155 -13.34 -10.98 -11.87
N LYS A 156 -12.81 -11.57 -10.79
CA LYS A 156 -11.45 -11.36 -10.29
C LYS A 156 -10.37 -11.84 -11.26
N ALA A 157 -10.55 -13.01 -11.88
CA ALA A 157 -9.61 -13.54 -12.87
C ALA A 157 -9.62 -12.71 -14.16
N LEU A 158 -10.79 -12.25 -14.60
CA LEU A 158 -10.92 -11.36 -15.74
C LEU A 158 -10.28 -9.99 -15.46
N ALA A 159 -10.53 -9.38 -14.30
CA ALA A 159 -9.93 -8.11 -13.90
C ALA A 159 -8.40 -8.17 -13.91
N ARG A 160 -7.80 -9.27 -13.42
CA ARG A 160 -6.35 -9.50 -13.48
C ARG A 160 -5.82 -9.62 -14.91
N ARG A 161 -6.55 -10.30 -15.79
CA ARG A 161 -6.18 -10.41 -17.21
C ARG A 161 -6.23 -9.06 -17.90
N ILE A 162 -7.28 -8.27 -17.65
CA ILE A 162 -7.39 -6.91 -18.17
C ILE A 162 -6.23 -6.05 -17.65
N ALA A 163 -5.94 -6.10 -16.35
CA ALA A 163 -4.80 -5.40 -15.77
C ALA A 163 -3.47 -5.79 -16.44
N TRP A 164 -3.27 -7.07 -16.76
CA TRP A 164 -2.09 -7.53 -17.49
C TRP A 164 -2.02 -6.99 -18.93
N HIS A 165 -3.12 -7.05 -19.68
CA HIS A 165 -3.16 -6.58 -21.07
C HIS A 165 -3.08 -5.05 -21.18
N GLU A 166 -3.71 -4.31 -20.27
CA GLU A 166 -3.56 -2.85 -20.21
C GLU A 166 -2.10 -2.47 -19.93
N ARG A 167 -1.42 -3.16 -19.00
CA ARG A 167 0.02 -2.96 -18.78
C ARG A 167 0.85 -3.25 -20.03
N LEU A 168 0.50 -4.28 -20.80
CA LEU A 168 1.17 -4.63 -22.05
C LEU A 168 0.92 -3.58 -23.15
N PHE A 169 -0.33 -3.14 -23.32
CA PHE A 169 -0.72 -2.15 -24.32
C PHE A 169 -0.05 -0.80 -24.04
N GLN A 170 0.07 -0.44 -22.77
CA GLN A 170 0.75 0.77 -22.35
C GLN A 170 2.27 0.74 -22.57
N ALA A 171 2.89 -0.43 -22.61
CA ALA A 171 4.30 -0.57 -22.95
C ALA A 171 4.61 -0.27 -24.44
N LEU A 172 3.59 -0.20 -25.31
CA LEU A 172 3.76 0.12 -26.74
C LEU A 172 4.12 1.59 -26.99
N GLY A 173 3.82 2.49 -26.04
CA GLY A 173 4.20 3.91 -26.07
C GLY A 173 5.47 4.23 -25.29
N ASP A 174 6.21 3.23 -24.82
CA ASP A 174 7.38 3.45 -23.96
C ASP A 174 8.53 4.13 -24.73
N VAL A 175 9.17 5.11 -24.08
CA VAL A 175 10.38 5.79 -24.58
C VAL A 175 11.51 5.50 -23.58
N PRO A 176 12.23 4.37 -23.74
CA PRO A 176 13.21 3.90 -22.76
C PRO A 176 14.36 4.88 -22.55
N ASP A 177 14.73 5.65 -23.58
CA ASP A 177 15.82 6.64 -23.51
C ASP A 177 15.47 7.82 -22.61
N LEU A 178 14.25 8.34 -22.68
CA LEU A 178 13.78 9.40 -21.80
C LEU A 178 13.68 8.91 -20.35
N ARG A 179 13.26 7.67 -20.15
CA ARG A 179 13.22 7.04 -18.82
C ARG A 179 14.61 6.86 -18.23
N LEU A 180 15.59 6.48 -19.04
CA LEU A 180 16.98 6.40 -18.62
C LEU A 180 17.51 7.78 -18.21
N ALA A 181 17.23 8.80 -19.03
CA ALA A 181 17.60 10.18 -18.73
C ALA A 181 17.00 10.65 -17.40
N TRP A 182 15.72 10.35 -17.17
CA TRP A 182 15.01 10.63 -15.93
C TRP A 182 15.70 9.98 -14.71
N TRP A 183 15.95 8.66 -14.74
CA TRP A 183 16.60 7.95 -13.62
C TRP A 183 18.02 8.47 -13.35
N ARG A 184 18.77 8.83 -14.41
CA ARG A 184 20.10 9.45 -14.29
C ARG A 184 20.02 10.85 -13.66
N CYS A 185 19.04 11.66 -14.04
CA CYS A 185 18.82 12.98 -13.47
C CYS A 185 18.44 12.88 -11.99
N MET A 186 17.46 12.04 -11.64
CA MET A 186 17.08 11.72 -10.25
C MET A 186 18.29 11.35 -9.39
N LYS A 187 19.10 10.38 -9.85
CA LYS A 187 20.28 9.93 -9.12
C LYS A 187 21.25 11.09 -8.86
N ARG A 188 21.56 11.89 -9.89
CA ARG A 188 22.49 13.04 -9.77
C ARG A 188 21.95 14.09 -8.80
N THR A 189 20.68 14.45 -8.93
CA THR A 189 20.03 15.45 -8.06
C THR A 189 20.00 14.98 -6.60
N LEU A 190 19.56 13.74 -6.34
CA LEU A 190 19.55 13.18 -4.99
C LEU A 190 20.97 13.08 -4.40
N GLN A 191 21.97 12.64 -5.17
CA GLN A 191 23.36 12.58 -4.72
C GLN A 191 23.89 13.96 -4.32
N SER A 192 23.61 14.99 -5.12
CA SER A 192 24.01 16.36 -4.81
C SER A 192 23.30 16.90 -3.56
N GLN A 193 21.97 16.80 -3.51
CA GLN A 193 21.17 17.38 -2.44
C GLN A 193 21.38 16.68 -1.10
N LEU A 194 21.45 15.34 -1.08
CA LEU A 194 21.70 14.59 0.16
C LEU A 194 23.10 14.84 0.71
N THR A 195 24.12 14.90 -0.16
CA THR A 195 25.51 15.16 0.28
C THR A 195 25.67 16.57 0.86
N ASN A 196 24.96 17.55 0.30
CA ASN A 196 25.01 18.93 0.80
C ASN A 196 24.17 19.12 2.07
N ALA A 197 23.02 18.46 2.17
CA ALA A 197 22.08 18.62 3.28
C ALA A 197 22.40 17.75 4.51
N THR A 198 23.32 16.77 4.40
CA THR A 198 23.61 15.83 5.49
C THR A 198 25.09 15.73 5.81
N SER A 199 25.45 15.85 7.09
CA SER A 199 26.82 15.65 7.58
C SER A 199 27.29 14.20 7.45
N ALA A 200 26.35 13.25 7.39
CA ALA A 200 26.63 11.84 7.20
C ALA A 200 26.39 11.49 5.71
N LYS A 201 27.47 11.24 4.96
CA LYS A 201 27.42 10.96 3.52
C LYS A 201 26.49 9.78 3.20
N LEU A 202 25.33 10.07 2.62
CA LEU A 202 24.34 9.06 2.20
C LEU A 202 24.78 8.43 0.87
N GLN A 203 24.64 7.11 0.73
CA GLN A 203 24.98 6.42 -0.52
C GLN A 203 23.73 6.13 -1.35
N VAL A 204 23.68 6.66 -2.57
CA VAL A 204 22.64 6.32 -3.56
C VAL A 204 23.14 5.21 -4.47
N GLN A 205 22.63 4.00 -4.29
CA GLN A 205 22.91 2.78 -5.05
C GLN A 205 21.71 2.42 -5.97
N GLY A 206 21.87 1.48 -6.91
CA GLY A 206 20.72 0.84 -7.57
C GLY A 206 20.54 1.11 -9.07
N VAL A 207 21.26 2.06 -9.64
CA VAL A 207 21.30 2.25 -11.10
C VAL A 207 22.69 1.84 -11.60
N LYS A 208 22.87 0.52 -11.80
CA LYS A 208 24.04 -0.07 -12.50
C LYS A 208 23.74 -0.07 -14.00
N GLU A 209 24.68 0.39 -14.80
CA GLU A 209 24.56 0.37 -16.26
C GLU A 209 25.10 -0.94 -16.82
N PRO A 210 24.47 -1.51 -17.87
CA PRO A 210 23.28 -0.99 -18.57
C PRO A 210 21.98 -1.28 -17.81
N LEU A 211 21.06 -0.30 -17.74
CA LEU A 211 19.73 -0.54 -17.18
C LEU A 211 18.89 -1.32 -18.19
N PRO A 212 18.32 -2.48 -17.81
CA PRO A 212 17.40 -3.19 -18.66
C PRO A 212 16.04 -2.47 -18.68
N LEU A 213 15.86 -1.54 -19.62
CA LEU A 213 14.65 -0.72 -19.71
C LEU A 213 13.64 -1.16 -20.78
N SER A 214 13.71 -2.42 -21.24
CA SER A 214 12.70 -2.98 -22.14
C SER A 214 11.83 -4.00 -21.40
N LEU A 215 10.55 -4.09 -21.76
CA LEU A 215 9.60 -5.05 -21.18
C LEU A 215 10.13 -6.50 -21.23
N ALA A 216 10.80 -6.87 -22.33
CA ALA A 216 11.38 -8.20 -22.52
C ALA A 216 12.53 -8.52 -21.57
N VAL A 217 13.35 -7.52 -21.22
CA VAL A 217 14.47 -7.69 -20.27
C VAL A 217 14.02 -7.49 -18.83
N HIS A 218 12.98 -6.68 -18.58
CA HIS A 218 12.30 -6.57 -17.28
C HIS A 218 11.80 -7.93 -16.76
N LEU A 219 11.17 -8.74 -17.63
CA LEU A 219 10.74 -10.10 -17.30
C LEU A 219 11.90 -11.02 -16.88
N ARG A 220 13.15 -10.65 -17.18
CA ARG A 220 14.36 -11.42 -16.89
C ARG A 220 15.22 -10.83 -15.76
N GLN A 221 15.20 -9.51 -15.53
CA GLN A 221 16.22 -8.80 -14.73
C GLN A 221 15.67 -7.83 -13.66
N GLY A 222 14.35 -7.68 -13.49
CA GLY A 222 13.76 -6.90 -12.41
C GLY A 222 13.41 -5.44 -12.75
N GLN A 223 12.98 -4.66 -11.75
CA GLN A 223 12.55 -3.24 -11.92
C GLN A 223 13.71 -2.28 -11.60
N PRO A 224 13.84 -1.15 -12.33
CA PRO A 224 14.74 -0.06 -11.96
C PRO A 224 14.45 0.44 -10.55
N MET A 225 15.51 0.69 -9.78
CA MET A 225 15.40 1.20 -8.43
C MET A 225 16.57 2.10 -8.05
N LEU A 226 16.30 3.08 -7.21
CA LEU A 226 17.30 3.86 -6.50
C LEU A 226 17.18 3.56 -5.00
N THR A 227 18.28 3.13 -4.40
CA THR A 227 18.37 2.83 -2.98
C THR A 227 19.28 3.84 -2.31
N ILE A 228 18.74 4.62 -1.40
CA ILE A 228 19.46 5.53 -0.52
C ILE A 228 19.74 4.79 0.80
N GLN A 229 21.00 4.44 1.02
CA GLN A 229 21.45 3.85 2.29
C GLN A 229 21.65 4.94 3.32
N LEU A 230 21.02 4.78 4.47
CA LEU A 230 21.08 5.70 5.60
C LEU A 230 22.05 5.15 6.66
N PRO A 231 22.97 5.98 7.17
CA PRO A 231 23.86 5.60 8.26
C PRO A 231 23.06 5.44 9.55
N ARG A 232 23.55 4.59 10.46
CA ARG A 232 22.87 4.31 11.74
C ARG A 232 22.50 5.57 12.55
N ALA A 233 23.32 6.62 12.47
CA ALA A 233 23.05 7.91 13.13
C ALA A 233 21.74 8.58 12.67
N PHE A 234 21.27 8.29 11.45
CA PHE A 234 19.98 8.76 10.95
C PHE A 234 18.81 8.13 11.73
N GLY A 235 18.95 6.85 12.08
CA GLY A 235 17.97 6.10 12.86
C GLY A 235 17.88 6.47 14.34
N ALA A 236 18.74 7.36 14.83
CA ALA A 236 18.62 7.92 16.18
C ALA A 236 17.55 9.03 16.27
N ALA A 237 16.97 9.44 15.14
CA ALA A 237 15.89 10.42 15.12
C ALA A 237 14.62 9.86 15.80
N PRO A 238 13.97 10.61 16.72
CA PRO A 238 12.81 10.12 17.48
C PRO A 238 11.63 9.69 16.61
N ALA A 239 11.52 10.30 15.42
CA ALA A 239 10.41 10.05 14.52
C ALA A 239 10.51 8.70 13.78
N TRP A 240 11.71 8.11 13.65
CA TRP A 240 11.98 6.91 12.84
C TRP A 240 13.15 6.08 13.39
N PRO A 241 12.90 5.24 14.41
CA PRO A 241 13.95 4.47 15.07
C PRO A 241 14.59 3.49 14.09
N ASN A 242 15.90 3.60 13.93
CA ASN A 242 16.74 2.73 13.11
C ASN A 242 16.31 2.63 11.64
N LEU A 243 15.79 3.71 11.02
CA LEU A 243 15.63 3.75 9.57
C LEU A 243 17.01 3.62 8.90
N THR A 244 17.18 2.59 8.07
CA THR A 244 18.46 2.25 7.43
C THR A 244 18.41 2.42 5.91
N MET A 245 17.23 2.45 5.30
CA MET A 245 17.10 2.49 3.86
C MET A 245 15.86 3.25 3.39
N VAL A 246 16.04 4.08 2.37
CA VAL A 246 14.96 4.61 1.52
C VAL A 246 15.16 4.09 0.12
N GLN A 247 14.13 3.54 -0.51
CA GLN A 247 14.19 2.97 -1.85
C GLN A 247 13.06 3.52 -2.69
N LEU A 248 13.40 4.01 -3.89
CA LEU A 248 12.46 4.31 -4.95
C LEU A 248 12.53 3.17 -5.95
N ARG A 249 11.42 2.48 -6.16
CA ARG A 249 11.30 1.42 -7.15
C ARG A 249 10.30 1.83 -8.21
N GLN A 250 10.56 1.46 -9.45
CA GLN A 250 9.56 1.64 -10.50
C GLN A 250 8.35 0.73 -10.26
N GLU A 251 7.15 1.29 -10.11
CA GLU A 251 5.90 0.55 -9.92
C GLU A 251 5.31 0.13 -11.27
N GLY A 252 5.93 -0.88 -11.89
CA GLY A 252 5.47 -1.46 -13.15
C GLY A 252 5.90 -0.69 -14.41
N TRP A 253 5.58 -1.28 -15.58
CA TRP A 253 5.98 -0.78 -16.91
C TRP A 253 4.80 -0.19 -17.71
N GLY A 254 3.73 0.20 -17.01
CA GLY A 254 2.55 0.82 -17.63
C GLY A 254 2.85 2.22 -18.20
N SER A 255 1.79 2.94 -18.59
CA SER A 255 1.89 4.27 -19.21
C SER A 255 2.21 5.27 -18.12
N GLY A 256 3.50 5.41 -17.84
CA GLY A 256 4.03 6.36 -16.87
C GLY A 256 5.12 5.74 -16.03
N LEU A 257 5.87 6.61 -15.37
CA LEU A 257 6.80 6.17 -14.34
C LEU A 257 6.04 6.16 -13.01
N GLY A 258 5.39 5.04 -12.71
CA GLY A 258 4.91 4.78 -11.37
C GLY A 258 6.11 4.67 -10.44
N LEU A 259 6.08 5.35 -9.30
CA LEU A 259 7.12 5.24 -8.30
C LEU A 259 6.54 4.64 -7.03
N HIS A 260 7.27 3.68 -6.50
CA HIS A 260 7.00 3.07 -5.22
C HIS A 260 8.09 3.51 -4.25
N LEU A 261 7.70 4.22 -3.20
CA LEU A 261 8.59 4.58 -2.11
C LEU A 261 8.55 3.45 -1.07
N LEU A 262 9.73 3.01 -0.66
CA LEU A 262 9.91 1.93 0.31
C LEU A 262 10.95 2.35 1.34
N LEU A 263 10.54 2.37 2.60
CA LEU A 263 11.36 2.72 3.75
C LEU A 263 11.60 1.45 4.55
N GLN A 264 12.85 1.13 4.90
CA GLN A 264 13.15 0.01 5.78
C GLN A 264 13.99 0.47 6.96
N GLY A 265 13.70 -0.12 8.12
CA GLY A 265 14.49 0.05 9.32
C GLY A 265 14.57 -1.21 10.17
N GLU A 266 15.43 -1.13 11.16
CA GLU A 266 15.72 -2.22 12.10
C GLU A 266 14.99 -2.03 13.44
N GLY A 267 14.88 -3.10 14.22
CA GLY A 267 14.17 -3.11 15.49
C GLY A 267 12.64 -3.13 15.35
N VAL A 268 11.96 -2.68 16.39
CA VAL A 268 10.49 -2.62 16.45
C VAL A 268 10.04 -1.22 16.09
N LEU A 269 9.01 -1.12 15.24
CA LEU A 269 8.32 0.13 14.95
C LEU A 269 7.01 0.19 15.74
N PRO A 270 6.95 0.92 16.87
CA PRO A 270 5.80 0.89 17.77
C PRO A 270 4.51 1.39 17.11
N ALA A 271 3.36 0.80 17.46
CA ALA A 271 2.07 1.19 16.88
C ALA A 271 1.74 2.69 17.00
N GLN A 272 2.09 3.31 18.14
CA GLN A 272 1.89 4.75 18.34
C GLN A 272 2.68 5.57 17.32
N LEU A 273 3.91 5.16 17.01
CA LEU A 273 4.73 5.84 16.03
C LEU A 273 4.20 5.63 14.62
N GLN A 274 3.71 4.43 14.28
CA GLN A 274 3.03 4.17 13.00
C GLN A 274 1.81 5.09 12.81
N LEU A 275 0.99 5.26 13.86
CA LEU A 275 -0.14 6.19 13.87
C LEU A 275 0.29 7.64 13.65
N ASP A 276 1.35 8.09 14.32
CA ASP A 276 1.86 9.45 14.19
C ASP A 276 2.43 9.71 12.79
N ILE A 277 3.10 8.71 12.19
CA ILE A 277 3.55 8.72 10.80
C ILE A 277 2.35 8.84 9.85
N ALA A 278 1.34 7.99 10.00
CA ALA A 278 0.15 7.99 9.15
C ALA A 278 -0.60 9.34 9.21
N LYS A 279 -0.69 9.95 10.41
CA LYS A 279 -1.26 11.28 10.60
C LYS A 279 -0.48 12.37 9.87
N ARG A 280 0.86 12.33 9.94
CA ARG A 280 1.73 13.28 9.21
C ARG A 280 1.52 13.17 7.69
N TRP A 281 1.49 11.95 7.16
CA TRP A 281 1.22 11.70 5.73
C TRP A 281 -0.13 12.26 5.29
N LYS A 282 -1.17 12.05 6.10
CA LYS A 282 -2.50 12.59 5.84
C LYS A 282 -2.51 14.12 5.85
N ALA A 283 -1.80 14.75 6.79
CA ALA A 283 -1.71 16.20 6.89
C ALA A 283 -1.03 16.83 5.66
N THR A 284 -0.06 16.12 5.07
CA THR A 284 0.63 16.53 3.82
C THR A 284 -0.07 16.04 2.56
N GLN A 285 -1.32 15.56 2.65
CA GLN A 285 -2.15 15.08 1.52
C GLN A 285 -1.51 13.96 0.70
N LEU A 286 -0.64 13.16 1.33
CA LEU A 286 0.02 12.04 0.68
C LEU A 286 -0.87 10.78 0.72
N GLN A 287 -0.63 9.85 -0.20
CA GLN A 287 -1.27 8.54 -0.16
C GLN A 287 -0.97 7.84 1.16
N PRO A 288 -1.93 7.11 1.76
CA PRO A 288 -1.71 6.42 3.02
C PRO A 288 -0.52 5.45 2.93
N PRO A 289 0.45 5.51 3.87
CA PRO A 289 1.53 4.54 3.92
C PRO A 289 0.99 3.18 4.35
N VAL A 290 1.60 2.14 3.80
CA VAL A 290 1.39 0.74 4.16
C VAL A 290 2.53 0.30 5.08
N PHE A 291 2.21 -0.14 6.29
CA PHE A 291 3.18 -0.62 7.27
C PHE A 291 3.23 -2.14 7.26
N GLU A 292 4.44 -2.70 7.22
CA GLU A 292 4.68 -4.14 7.23
C GLU A 292 5.80 -4.50 8.21
N ARG A 293 5.51 -5.43 9.14
CA ARG A 293 6.52 -6.03 10.01
C ARG A 293 7.13 -7.22 9.28
N ILE A 294 8.34 -7.06 8.74
CA ILE A 294 9.05 -8.13 8.01
C ILE A 294 9.53 -9.21 8.99
N SER A 295 10.03 -8.81 10.15
CA SER A 295 10.47 -9.72 11.21
C SER A 295 10.35 -9.07 12.59
N ALA A 296 10.75 -9.78 13.64
CA ALA A 296 10.85 -9.20 14.99
C ALA A 296 11.78 -7.98 15.06
N THR A 297 12.72 -7.86 14.12
CA THR A 297 13.80 -6.86 14.11
C THR A 297 13.87 -6.05 12.82
N LYS A 298 12.87 -6.17 11.94
CA LYS A 298 12.84 -5.45 10.67
C LYS A 298 11.42 -5.05 10.32
N TRP A 299 11.27 -3.80 9.92
CA TRP A 299 10.01 -3.23 9.46
C TRP A 299 10.21 -2.55 8.10
N GLU A 300 9.10 -2.41 7.40
CA GLU A 300 9.01 -1.74 6.11
C GLU A 300 7.78 -0.84 6.08
N ILE A 301 7.92 0.31 5.43
CA ILE A 301 6.83 1.19 5.10
C ILE A 301 6.87 1.42 3.60
N SER A 302 5.78 1.09 2.92
CA SER A 302 5.62 1.33 1.50
C SER A 302 4.57 2.42 1.25
N CYS A 303 4.75 3.21 0.21
CA CYS A 303 3.75 4.14 -0.27
C CYS A 303 3.83 4.21 -1.79
N CYS A 304 2.70 4.00 -2.45
CA CYS A 304 2.59 4.24 -3.88
C CYS A 304 2.60 5.76 -4.11
N TRP A 305 3.66 6.24 -4.74
CA TRP A 305 3.73 7.60 -5.27
C TRP A 305 3.07 7.59 -6.65
N CYS A 306 1.76 7.39 -6.64
CA CYS A 306 0.95 7.39 -7.85
C CYS A 306 0.42 8.80 -8.10
N ASP A 307 1.12 9.53 -8.96
CA ASP A 307 0.44 10.27 -10.01
C ASP A 307 0.96 9.74 -11.34
N GLY A 308 0.09 9.04 -12.05
CA GLY A 308 0.35 8.52 -13.39
C GLY A 308 0.60 9.68 -14.35
N LEU A 309 1.83 10.13 -14.42
CA LEU A 309 2.29 11.11 -15.39
C LEU A 309 3.31 10.43 -16.28
N TRP A 310 2.81 9.64 -17.23
CA TRP A 310 3.53 9.61 -18.50
C TRP A 310 3.32 10.97 -19.15
N LYS A 311 4.41 11.69 -19.32
CA LYS A 311 4.48 12.76 -20.28
C LYS A 311 4.78 12.11 -21.65
N PRO A 312 3.97 12.41 -22.68
CA PRO A 312 3.95 11.69 -23.96
C PRO A 312 5.31 11.63 -24.67
N SER A 313 5.43 10.78 -25.69
CA SER A 313 6.61 10.65 -26.58
C SER A 313 7.01 11.96 -27.26
N CYS A 314 6.17 12.98 -27.22
CA CYS A 314 6.45 14.34 -27.68
C CYS A 314 7.18 15.22 -26.64
N MET A 315 7.46 14.69 -25.44
CA MET A 315 8.20 15.43 -24.42
C MET A 315 9.69 15.54 -24.80
N ASN A 316 10.22 16.74 -24.66
CA ASN A 316 11.65 16.99 -24.88
C ASN A 316 12.48 16.60 -23.64
N LEU A 317 13.80 16.48 -23.83
CA LEU A 317 14.72 16.08 -22.77
C LEU A 317 14.79 17.07 -21.59
N ALA A 318 14.55 18.36 -21.84
CA ALA A 318 14.59 19.38 -20.79
C ALA A 318 13.43 19.20 -19.80
N ASP A 319 12.21 19.03 -20.31
CA ASP A 319 11.02 18.80 -19.49
C ASP A 319 11.12 17.51 -18.66
N VAL A 320 11.84 16.50 -19.17
CA VAL A 320 12.15 15.26 -18.44
C VAL A 320 13.12 15.52 -17.29
N ASN A 321 14.14 16.35 -17.49
CA ASN A 321 15.10 16.71 -16.45
C ASN A 321 14.48 17.58 -15.37
N ASP A 322 13.63 18.55 -15.74
CA ASP A 322 12.90 19.39 -14.79
C ASP A 322 12.01 18.53 -13.89
N TRP A 323 11.24 17.63 -14.50
CA TRP A 323 10.40 16.70 -13.75
C TRP A 323 11.19 15.75 -12.85
N ALA A 324 12.33 15.21 -13.32
CA ALA A 324 13.22 14.42 -12.47
C ALA A 324 13.77 15.23 -11.30
N THR A 325 14.04 16.52 -11.50
CA THR A 325 14.54 17.40 -10.46
C THR A 325 13.45 17.68 -9.41
N ASP A 326 12.25 18.03 -9.85
CA ASP A 326 11.10 18.24 -8.96
C ASP A 326 10.79 17.00 -8.13
N THR A 327 10.79 15.81 -8.77
CA THR A 327 10.53 14.56 -8.06
C THR A 327 11.64 14.25 -7.05
N ALA A 328 12.91 14.50 -7.40
CA ALA A 328 14.02 14.33 -6.47
C ALA A 328 13.91 15.28 -5.27
N LEU A 329 13.49 16.54 -5.50
CA LEU A 329 13.26 17.52 -4.42
C LEU A 329 12.10 17.11 -3.51
N GLN A 330 11.00 16.60 -4.07
CA GLN A 330 9.92 16.06 -3.26
C GLN A 330 10.42 14.87 -2.41
N VAL A 331 11.19 13.92 -3.00
CA VAL A 331 11.79 12.83 -2.23
C VAL A 331 12.70 13.36 -1.10
N MET A 332 13.42 14.46 -1.32
CA MET A 332 14.20 15.13 -0.29
C MET A 332 13.32 15.68 0.83
N GLU A 333 12.23 16.37 0.51
CA GLU A 333 11.26 16.86 1.49
C GLU A 333 10.70 15.72 2.32
N TYR A 334 10.38 14.59 1.68
CA TYR A 334 10.00 13.36 2.38
C TYR A 334 11.09 12.90 3.33
N VAL A 335 12.34 12.76 2.86
CA VAL A 335 13.48 12.36 3.70
C VAL A 335 13.70 13.36 4.85
N GLN A 336 13.44 14.64 4.66
CA GLN A 336 13.55 15.67 5.71
C GLN A 336 12.38 15.63 6.70
N LEU A 337 11.16 15.38 6.23
CA LEU A 337 9.97 15.12 7.05
C LEU A 337 10.17 13.84 7.87
N LEU A 338 10.78 12.81 7.27
CA LEU A 338 11.26 11.61 7.95
C LEU A 338 12.31 11.96 9.02
N LYS A 339 13.15 12.98 8.85
CA LYS A 339 14.07 13.39 9.92
C LYS A 339 13.41 14.19 11.04
N GLY A 340 12.12 14.53 10.91
CA GLY A 340 11.45 15.48 11.80
C GLY A 340 12.01 16.91 11.68
N MET A 341 12.70 17.23 10.58
CA MET A 341 13.25 18.57 10.33
C MET A 341 12.19 19.55 9.83
N LEU A 342 11.18 19.06 9.12
CA LEU A 342 9.97 19.82 8.79
C LEU A 342 9.00 19.72 9.96
N ASN A 343 9.33 20.40 11.07
CA ASN A 343 8.29 20.78 12.01
C ASN A 343 7.33 21.71 11.27
N ALA A 344 6.03 21.48 11.43
CA ALA A 344 5.00 22.35 10.89
C ALA A 344 5.37 23.82 11.15
N HIS A 345 5.66 24.56 10.08
CA HIS A 345 5.52 26.00 10.14
C HIS A 345 4.02 26.27 10.37
N THR A 346 3.63 26.33 11.64
CA THR A 346 2.49 27.14 12.04
C THR A 346 2.79 28.56 11.58
N LEU A 347 2.13 28.96 10.49
CA LEU A 347 1.92 30.36 10.18
C LEU A 347 1.13 30.97 11.35
N GLY A 348 1.72 31.96 12.02
CA GLY A 348 1.01 33.04 12.68
C GLY A 348 0.44 32.78 14.08
N THR A 349 1.24 33.04 15.10
CA THR A 349 0.81 33.94 16.18
C THR A 349 1.97 34.89 16.47
N ALA A 350 1.96 36.05 15.82
CA ALA A 350 2.65 37.21 16.33
C ALA A 350 1.85 37.68 17.56
N THR A 351 2.51 37.74 18.71
CA THR A 351 2.20 38.73 19.75
C THR A 351 3.08 39.92 19.54
#